data_AF-A0A178MJH3-F1
#
_entry.id   AF-A0A178MJH3-F1
#
_cell.length_a   1.000
_cell.length_b   1.000
_cell.length_c   1.000
_cell.angle_alpha   90.00
_cell.angle_beta   90.00
_cell.angle_gamma   90.00
#
_symmetry.space_group_name_H-M   'P 1'
#
loop_
_entity.id
_entity.type
_entity.pdbx_description
1 polymer ?
#
loop_
_entity_poly.entity_id
_entity_poly.type
_entity_poly.pdbx_seq_one_letter_code
_entity_poly.pdbx_strand_id
1 'polypeptide(L)'
;MSFSDLGLSPELLHAVEAAGYTEPTPIQAQAIPVVLMGRDVLGCAQTGTGKTAGFTLPMIEILAAGRAKARMPRSLILAPTRELAAQVAENFDKYGKNHKLTKALIIGGESMSDQISLLDRGVDVLIATPGRLLDMFERGRILLTDVKILVIDEADRMLDMGFIPDVERIVGLLPKIRQTLFFSATLGPEIRKLADAFLMNPKEITVAAPSSAATTIEQFLAVVEEIDKRETLRHIIRVEDVKNAFIFCNRKRDVDVLFKSLKRHHFDVVQLHGDMAQPARMEALGKFKSGEARLLVCSDVAARGIDIKAVSHVFNFDVPIHSEDYVHRIGRTGRAGQTGRAYTIATPDDGRFVASIEKLIGTEIPRIAVEGVPALALDMEPKRRGRGGKPAAKSSGERPARGRGRDRTEEAPADEAAPAEAKPPREERTPREPKPPREDRAPREARAPREDRAPREDRAPREDRGRGKDRKGRERGDRGGRRERFDSMGIGEMTHRDDAVGFGDHMPDFMLRTVTVKS
;
A
#
# COMPACT_ATOMS: atom_id res chain seq x y z
N MET A 1 -32.36 -7.13 -2.21
CA MET A 1 -32.21 -5.88 -1.42
C MET A 1 -31.54 -4.88 -2.33
N SER A 2 -32.12 -3.70 -2.48
CA SER A 2 -31.63 -2.62 -3.33
C SER A 2 -30.82 -1.60 -2.51
N PHE A 3 -30.13 -0.66 -3.16
CA PHE A 3 -29.43 0.41 -2.46
C PHE A 3 -30.37 1.35 -1.69
N SER A 4 -31.61 1.54 -2.17
CA SER A 4 -32.61 2.36 -1.48
C SER A 4 -33.02 1.79 -0.12
N ASP A 5 -32.84 0.48 0.10
CA ASP A 5 -33.16 -0.17 1.37
C ASP A 5 -32.08 0.05 2.44
N LEU A 6 -30.95 0.69 2.10
CA LEU A 6 -29.78 0.83 2.97
C LEU A 6 -29.74 2.14 3.78
N GLY A 7 -30.75 3.00 3.65
CA GLY A 7 -30.84 4.26 4.39
C GLY A 7 -29.99 5.40 3.83
N LEU A 8 -29.67 5.38 2.53
CA LEU A 8 -28.94 6.45 1.85
C LEU A 8 -29.90 7.55 1.34
N SER A 9 -29.43 8.80 1.29
CA SER A 9 -30.18 9.93 0.74
C SER A 9 -30.46 9.79 -0.77
N PRO A 10 -31.53 10.41 -1.28
CA PRO A 10 -31.82 10.44 -2.73
C PRO A 10 -30.64 10.94 -3.57
N GLU A 11 -29.93 11.96 -3.10
CA GLU A 11 -28.77 12.54 -3.77
C GLU A 11 -27.65 11.51 -3.98
N LEU A 12 -27.42 10.67 -2.97
CA LEU A 12 -26.42 9.61 -3.01
C LEU A 12 -26.90 8.42 -3.85
N LEU A 13 -28.17 8.05 -3.76
CA LEU A 13 -28.76 7.00 -4.61
C LEU A 13 -28.65 7.34 -6.09
N HIS A 14 -28.92 8.59 -6.48
CA HIS A 14 -28.71 9.06 -7.86
C HIS A 14 -27.24 8.94 -8.30
N ALA A 15 -26.28 9.21 -7.40
CA ALA A 15 -24.87 9.05 -7.71
C ALA A 15 -24.47 7.57 -7.87
N VAL A 16 -25.03 6.67 -7.06
CA VAL A 16 -24.84 5.22 -7.14
C VAL A 16 -25.38 4.66 -8.46
N GLU A 17 -26.60 5.08 -8.85
CA GLU A 17 -27.22 4.69 -10.12
C GLU A 17 -26.43 5.23 -11.32
N ALA A 18 -26.06 6.51 -11.31
CA ALA A 18 -25.23 7.11 -12.36
C ALA A 18 -23.84 6.47 -12.46
N ALA A 19 -23.34 5.91 -11.36
CA ALA A 19 -22.10 5.16 -11.31
C ALA A 19 -22.22 3.73 -11.86
N GLY A 20 -23.44 3.27 -12.19
CA GLY A 20 -23.77 1.98 -12.78
C GLY A 20 -23.99 0.85 -11.78
N TYR A 21 -24.19 1.16 -10.49
CA TYR A 21 -24.46 0.15 -9.47
C TYR A 21 -25.96 -0.06 -9.31
N THR A 22 -26.40 -1.32 -9.48
CA THR A 22 -27.81 -1.71 -9.36
C THR A 22 -28.12 -2.38 -8.03
N GLU A 23 -27.27 -3.32 -7.62
CA GLU A 23 -27.45 -4.11 -6.39
C GLU A 23 -26.23 -3.99 -5.47
N PRO A 24 -26.44 -3.85 -4.15
CA PRO A 24 -25.36 -3.82 -3.19
C PRO A 24 -24.71 -5.20 -3.06
N THR A 25 -23.38 -5.24 -3.01
CA THR A 25 -22.64 -6.46 -2.70
C THR A 25 -22.93 -6.89 -1.26
N PRO A 26 -22.70 -8.16 -0.87
CA PRO A 26 -23.05 -8.61 0.47
C PRO A 26 -22.30 -7.88 1.58
N ILE A 27 -21.09 -7.36 1.31
CA ILE A 27 -20.34 -6.54 2.27
C ILE A 27 -20.94 -5.13 2.38
N GLN A 28 -21.44 -4.56 1.28
CA GLN A 28 -22.13 -3.26 1.28
C GLN A 28 -23.47 -3.35 2.02
N ALA A 29 -24.28 -4.36 1.71
CA ALA A 29 -25.59 -4.56 2.32
C ALA A 29 -25.53 -4.71 3.84
N GLN A 30 -24.46 -5.34 4.35
CA GLN A 30 -24.26 -5.51 5.79
C GLN A 30 -23.55 -4.33 6.45
N ALA A 31 -22.54 -3.74 5.80
CA ALA A 31 -21.73 -2.69 6.42
C ALA A 31 -22.45 -1.33 6.42
N ILE A 32 -23.08 -0.94 5.30
CA ILE A 32 -23.62 0.42 5.13
C ILE A 32 -24.59 0.80 6.27
N PRO A 33 -25.62 -0.01 6.61
CA PRO A 33 -26.54 0.34 7.69
C PRO A 33 -25.84 0.45 9.05
N VAL A 34 -24.84 -0.39 9.30
CA VAL A 34 -24.09 -0.39 10.56
C VAL A 34 -23.23 0.86 10.70
N VAL A 35 -22.60 1.30 9.61
CA VAL A 35 -21.82 2.53 9.58
C VAL A 35 -22.74 3.74 9.82
N LEU A 36 -23.92 3.79 9.19
CA LEU A 36 -24.89 4.88 9.41
C LEU A 36 -25.40 4.95 10.86
N MET A 37 -25.43 3.83 11.57
CA MET A 37 -25.74 3.78 13.02
C MET A 37 -24.59 4.28 13.92
N GLY A 38 -23.46 4.69 13.36
CA GLY A 38 -22.31 5.20 14.12
C GLY A 38 -21.50 4.13 14.86
N ARG A 39 -21.73 2.84 14.56
CA ARG A 39 -21.00 1.74 15.20
C ARG A 39 -19.70 1.42 14.45
N ASP A 40 -18.69 0.99 15.19
CA ASP A 40 -17.45 0.45 14.61
C ASP A 40 -17.71 -0.83 13.81
N VAL A 41 -16.91 -1.05 12.77
CA VAL A 41 -17.04 -2.21 11.87
C VAL A 41 -15.70 -2.90 11.71
N LEU A 42 -15.70 -4.23 11.87
CA LEU A 42 -14.63 -5.11 11.42
C LEU A 42 -15.13 -5.88 10.19
N GLY A 43 -14.75 -5.41 9.01
CA GLY A 43 -15.16 -5.98 7.72
C GLY A 43 -14.09 -6.90 7.15
N CYS A 44 -14.38 -8.20 7.07
CA CYS A 44 -13.55 -9.18 6.37
C CYS A 44 -14.18 -9.52 5.03
N ALA A 45 -13.54 -9.08 3.95
CA ALA A 45 -13.95 -9.41 2.59
C ALA A 45 -12.78 -9.28 1.62
N GLN A 46 -12.75 -10.11 0.57
CA GLN A 46 -11.68 -10.07 -0.43
C GLN A 46 -11.68 -8.77 -1.24
N THR A 47 -10.56 -8.43 -1.88
CA THR A 47 -10.48 -7.28 -2.80
C THR A 47 -11.47 -7.46 -3.96
N GLY A 48 -12.09 -6.37 -4.41
CA GLY A 48 -13.06 -6.41 -5.50
C GLY A 48 -14.49 -6.78 -5.07
N THR A 49 -14.73 -7.04 -3.79
CA THR A 49 -16.09 -7.27 -3.23
C THR A 49 -16.87 -5.98 -2.98
N GLY A 50 -16.32 -4.81 -3.33
CA GLY A 50 -16.98 -3.52 -3.17
C GLY A 50 -16.82 -2.88 -1.77
N LYS A 51 -15.81 -3.28 -0.99
CA LYS A 51 -15.45 -2.69 0.32
C LYS A 51 -15.40 -1.17 0.30
N THR A 52 -14.77 -0.58 -0.72
CA THR A 52 -14.63 0.86 -0.85
C THR A 52 -15.99 1.57 -0.82
N ALA A 53 -16.95 1.17 -1.64
CA ALA A 53 -18.31 1.73 -1.58
C ALA A 53 -19.00 1.46 -0.23
N GLY A 54 -18.71 0.32 0.40
CA GLY A 54 -19.25 -0.04 1.72
C GLY A 54 -18.88 0.93 2.85
N PHE A 55 -17.73 1.62 2.75
CA PHE A 55 -17.37 2.68 3.70
C PHE A 55 -17.51 4.09 3.14
N THR A 56 -17.29 4.32 1.84
CA THR A 56 -17.36 5.68 1.27
C THR A 56 -18.78 6.21 1.20
N LEU A 57 -19.77 5.38 0.83
CA LEU A 57 -21.17 5.80 0.74
C LEU A 57 -21.72 6.30 2.10
N PRO A 58 -21.69 5.50 3.18
CA PRO A 58 -22.20 5.96 4.46
C PRO A 58 -21.35 7.10 5.05
N MET A 59 -20.05 7.15 4.75
CA MET A 59 -19.21 8.29 5.17
C MET A 59 -19.63 9.59 4.47
N ILE A 60 -19.96 9.57 3.17
CA ILE A 60 -20.49 10.74 2.45
C ILE A 60 -21.79 11.20 3.09
N GLU A 61 -22.71 10.27 3.38
CA GLU A 61 -23.98 10.57 4.04
C GLU A 61 -23.78 11.26 5.40
N ILE A 62 -22.90 10.70 6.25
CA ILE A 62 -22.60 11.27 7.57
C ILE A 62 -21.94 12.66 7.46
N LEU A 63 -21.04 12.85 6.48
CA LEU A 63 -20.31 14.10 6.31
C LEU A 63 -21.11 15.18 5.58
N ALA A 64 -22.18 14.83 4.87
CA ALA A 64 -23.07 15.78 4.20
C ALA A 64 -23.57 16.88 5.16
N ALA A 65 -23.74 16.53 6.44
CA ALA A 65 -23.94 17.48 7.52
C ALA A 65 -22.59 18.04 8.04
N GLY A 66 -22.36 19.34 7.87
CA GLY A 66 -21.22 20.06 8.45
C GLY A 66 -20.36 20.78 7.42
N ARG A 67 -19.22 21.31 7.86
CA ARG A 67 -18.29 22.07 7.01
C ARG A 67 -16.83 21.74 7.35
N ALA A 68 -15.99 21.67 6.33
CA ALA A 68 -14.56 21.56 6.48
C ALA A 68 -13.97 22.76 7.23
N LYS A 69 -12.89 22.52 7.97
CA LYS A 69 -12.07 23.55 8.60
C LYS A 69 -10.63 23.42 8.09
N ALA A 70 -9.94 24.56 7.97
CA ALA A 70 -8.54 24.57 7.53
C ALA A 70 -7.69 23.63 8.38
N ARG A 71 -6.92 22.75 7.72
CA ARG A 71 -6.01 21.76 8.32
C ARG A 71 -6.64 20.75 9.28
N MET A 72 -7.96 20.70 9.42
CA MET A 72 -8.68 19.84 10.37
C MET A 72 -9.70 18.97 9.63
N PRO A 73 -9.27 17.82 9.05
CA PRO A 73 -10.18 16.89 8.39
C PRO A 73 -11.20 16.30 9.36
N ARG A 74 -12.40 16.00 8.85
CA ARG A 74 -13.49 15.36 9.61
C ARG A 74 -13.44 13.84 9.53
N SER A 75 -12.85 13.30 8.47
CA SER A 75 -12.56 11.87 8.35
C SER A 75 -11.15 11.60 7.83
N LEU A 76 -10.65 10.40 8.15
CA LEU A 76 -9.36 9.90 7.71
C LEU A 76 -9.53 8.49 7.13
N ILE A 77 -9.03 8.28 5.91
CA ILE A 77 -8.89 6.98 5.29
C ILE A 77 -7.40 6.68 5.14
N LEU A 78 -6.94 5.60 5.77
CA LEU A 78 -5.62 5.05 5.61
C LEU A 78 -5.65 3.93 4.57
N ALA A 79 -4.77 4.03 3.57
CA ALA A 79 -4.55 3.00 2.58
C ALA A 79 -3.06 2.62 2.52
N PRO A 80 -2.70 1.33 2.34
CA PRO A 80 -1.31 0.86 2.30
C PRO A 80 -0.49 1.44 1.16
N THR A 81 -1.10 1.70 0.00
CA THR A 81 -0.38 2.12 -1.20
C THR A 81 -0.93 3.42 -1.77
N ARG A 82 -0.08 4.09 -2.55
CA ARG A 82 -0.42 5.33 -3.24
C ARG A 82 -1.55 5.10 -4.24
N GLU A 83 -1.51 3.96 -4.92
CA GLU A 83 -2.48 3.56 -5.94
C GLU A 83 -3.86 3.31 -5.32
N LEU A 84 -3.91 2.59 -4.20
CA LEU A 84 -5.17 2.36 -3.52
C LEU A 84 -5.74 3.65 -2.95
N ALA A 85 -4.90 4.51 -2.36
CA ALA A 85 -5.32 5.82 -1.89
C ALA A 85 -5.91 6.67 -3.03
N ALA A 86 -5.26 6.70 -4.19
CA ALA A 86 -5.76 7.39 -5.38
C ALA A 86 -7.08 6.80 -5.87
N GLN A 87 -7.22 5.48 -5.90
CA GLN A 87 -8.45 4.80 -6.29
C GLN A 87 -9.61 5.10 -5.31
N VAL A 88 -9.36 5.10 -4.01
CA VAL A 88 -10.38 5.50 -3.03
C VAL A 88 -10.77 6.97 -3.25
N ALA A 89 -9.82 7.83 -3.60
CA ALA A 89 -10.10 9.21 -3.93
C ALA A 89 -10.95 9.36 -5.20
N GLU A 90 -10.68 8.61 -6.26
CA GLU A 90 -11.49 8.57 -7.49
C GLU A 90 -12.91 8.07 -7.20
N ASN A 91 -13.04 7.00 -6.41
CA ASN A 91 -14.32 6.47 -5.99
C ASN A 91 -15.12 7.49 -5.17
N PHE A 92 -14.46 8.21 -4.26
CA PHE A 92 -15.08 9.28 -3.50
C PHE A 92 -15.66 10.38 -4.40
N ASP A 93 -14.92 10.82 -5.44
CA ASP A 93 -15.43 11.82 -6.39
C ASP A 93 -16.64 11.30 -7.17
N LYS A 94 -16.59 10.02 -7.57
CA LYS A 94 -17.67 9.36 -8.30
C LYS A 94 -18.96 9.34 -7.49
N TYR A 95 -18.90 8.93 -6.22
CA TYR A 95 -20.06 8.85 -5.33
C TYR A 95 -20.49 10.20 -4.75
N GLY A 96 -19.52 11.08 -4.51
CA GLY A 96 -19.73 12.40 -3.93
C GLY A 96 -20.15 13.47 -4.92
N LYS A 97 -20.37 13.14 -6.20
CA LYS A 97 -20.67 14.11 -7.28
C LYS A 97 -21.81 15.08 -6.96
N ASN A 98 -22.81 14.65 -6.19
CA ASN A 98 -23.96 15.45 -5.79
C ASN A 98 -23.79 16.14 -4.41
N HIS A 99 -22.61 16.04 -3.81
CA HIS A 99 -22.30 16.57 -2.48
C HIS A 99 -21.21 17.63 -2.54
N LYS A 100 -21.31 18.68 -1.72
CA LYS A 100 -20.29 19.73 -1.60
C LYS A 100 -19.21 19.35 -0.58
N LEU A 101 -18.65 18.15 -0.72
CA LEU A 101 -17.57 17.67 0.15
C LEU A 101 -16.21 17.88 -0.50
N THR A 102 -15.22 18.29 0.30
CA THR A 102 -13.84 18.45 -0.16
C THR A 102 -12.97 17.30 0.33
N LYS A 103 -12.00 16.87 -0.48
CA LYS A 103 -11.02 15.84 -0.12
C LYS A 103 -9.58 16.32 -0.32
N ALA A 104 -8.63 15.70 0.40
CA ALA A 104 -7.22 15.77 0.07
C ALA A 104 -6.63 14.35 -0.03
N LEU A 105 -5.83 14.13 -1.06
CA LEU A 105 -5.02 12.92 -1.24
C LEU A 105 -3.58 13.22 -0.80
N ILE A 106 -3.14 12.58 0.27
CA ILE A 106 -1.84 12.81 0.92
C ILE A 106 -0.98 11.56 0.77
N ILE A 107 -0.23 11.51 -0.32
CA ILE A 107 0.63 10.39 -0.69
C ILE A 107 2.05 10.86 -0.96
N GLY A 108 3.03 9.99 -0.74
CA GLY A 108 4.42 10.27 -1.12
C GLY A 108 4.55 10.56 -2.62
N GLY A 109 5.70 11.05 -3.09
CA GLY A 109 6.01 11.21 -4.52
C GLY A 109 5.12 12.17 -5.33
N GLU A 110 4.37 13.05 -4.66
CA GLU A 110 3.68 14.21 -5.23
C GLU A 110 4.17 15.51 -4.57
N SER A 111 3.85 16.65 -5.18
CA SER A 111 4.24 17.97 -4.67
C SER A 111 3.71 18.20 -3.25
N MET A 112 4.64 18.42 -2.32
CA MET A 112 4.32 18.79 -0.94
C MET A 112 3.53 20.10 -0.87
N SER A 113 3.92 21.09 -1.71
CA SER A 113 3.29 22.41 -1.72
C SER A 113 1.82 22.34 -2.11
N ASP A 114 1.49 21.49 -3.08
CA ASP A 114 0.12 21.35 -3.59
C ASP A 114 -0.77 20.68 -2.54
N GLN A 115 -0.24 19.63 -1.90
CA GLN A 115 -0.92 18.94 -0.79
C GLN A 115 -1.16 19.87 0.40
N ILE A 116 -0.18 20.70 0.79
CA ILE A 116 -0.35 21.71 1.86
C ILE A 116 -1.42 22.73 1.48
N SER A 117 -1.42 23.20 0.22
CA SER A 117 -2.39 24.17 -0.27
C SER A 117 -3.83 23.64 -0.21
N LEU A 118 -4.04 22.34 -0.45
CA LEU A 118 -5.34 21.69 -0.28
C LEU A 118 -5.78 21.66 1.19
N LEU A 119 -4.88 21.30 2.10
CA LEU A 119 -5.16 21.27 3.54
C LEU A 119 -5.48 22.66 4.09
N ASP A 120 -4.79 23.70 3.61
CA ASP A 120 -5.01 25.10 4.01
C ASP A 120 -6.41 25.61 3.64
N ARG A 121 -7.01 25.10 2.55
CA ARG A 121 -8.40 25.42 2.15
C ARG A 121 -9.44 24.73 3.06
N GLY A 122 -9.04 23.68 3.76
CA GLY A 122 -9.92 22.83 4.55
C GLY A 122 -10.50 21.69 3.73
N VAL A 123 -10.39 20.48 4.29
CA VAL A 123 -10.89 19.25 3.68
C VAL A 123 -11.83 18.52 4.62
N ASP A 124 -12.87 17.89 4.09
CA ASP A 124 -13.74 17.01 4.86
C ASP A 124 -13.12 15.62 5.01
N VAL A 125 -12.60 15.10 3.90
CA VAL A 125 -12.06 13.74 3.80
C VAL A 125 -10.56 13.77 3.52
N LEU A 126 -9.78 13.21 4.44
CA LEU A 126 -8.36 12.96 4.21
C LEU A 126 -8.14 11.52 3.78
N ILE A 127 -7.47 11.30 2.64
CA ILE A 127 -7.07 9.98 2.17
C ILE A 127 -5.55 9.96 2.12
N ALA A 128 -4.91 9.04 2.85
CA ALA A 128 -3.46 9.10 3.01
C ALA A 128 -2.78 7.73 3.12
N THR A 129 -1.52 7.70 2.70
CA THR A 129 -0.58 6.63 3.08
C THR A 129 0.09 6.96 4.43
N PRO A 130 0.31 5.99 5.34
CA PRO A 130 0.75 6.26 6.72
C PRO A 130 1.98 7.16 6.85
N GLY A 131 3.09 6.81 6.20
CA GLY A 131 4.34 7.57 6.32
C GLY A 131 4.22 9.04 5.86
N ARG A 132 3.46 9.30 4.79
CA ARG A 132 3.25 10.68 4.31
C ARG A 132 2.36 11.49 5.26
N LEU A 133 1.36 10.86 5.87
CA LEU A 133 0.51 11.51 6.85
C LEU A 133 1.32 11.94 8.08
N LEU A 134 2.19 11.07 8.58
CA LEU A 134 3.08 11.38 9.70
C LEU A 134 4.04 12.54 9.36
N ASP A 135 4.65 12.55 8.17
CA ASP A 135 5.51 13.66 7.71
C ASP A 135 4.73 15.00 7.67
N MET A 136 3.48 15.00 7.21
CA MET A 136 2.61 16.19 7.23
C MET A 136 2.26 16.66 8.64
N PHE A 137 1.98 15.71 9.54
CA PHE A 137 1.66 15.99 10.94
C PHE A 137 2.85 16.57 11.70
N GLU A 138 4.03 15.95 11.56
CA GLU A 138 5.27 16.39 12.21
C GLU A 138 5.69 17.79 11.77
N ARG A 139 5.37 18.18 10.53
CA ARG A 139 5.59 19.54 10.01
C ARG A 139 4.52 20.56 10.43
N GLY A 140 3.54 20.17 11.25
CA GLY A 140 2.46 21.04 11.70
C GLY A 140 1.50 21.48 10.59
N ARG A 141 1.40 20.70 9.50
CA ARG A 141 0.54 21.03 8.34
C ARG A 141 -0.86 20.47 8.46
N ILE A 142 -1.09 19.57 9.40
CA ILE A 142 -2.40 18.95 9.64
C ILE A 142 -2.62 18.73 11.14
N LEU A 143 -3.87 18.88 11.58
CA LEU A 143 -4.35 18.64 12.93
C LEU A 143 -5.42 17.55 12.87
N LEU A 144 -5.20 16.43 13.53
CA LEU A 144 -6.09 15.27 13.46
C LEU A 144 -7.19 15.26 14.54
N THR A 145 -7.33 16.35 15.30
CA THR A 145 -8.18 16.44 16.50
C THR A 145 -9.68 16.50 16.22
N ASP A 146 -10.11 16.80 14.99
CA ASP A 146 -11.54 16.83 14.59
C ASP A 146 -11.92 15.60 13.72
N VAL A 147 -11.06 14.58 13.66
CA VAL A 147 -11.35 13.33 12.93
C VAL A 147 -12.38 12.52 13.72
N LYS A 148 -13.57 12.39 13.13
CA LYS A 148 -14.72 11.66 13.69
C LYS A 148 -14.88 10.26 13.14
N ILE A 149 -14.36 10.02 11.93
CA ILE A 149 -14.42 8.73 11.24
C ILE A 149 -13.01 8.36 10.81
N LEU A 150 -12.54 7.20 11.25
CA LEU A 150 -11.32 6.56 10.78
C LEU A 150 -11.68 5.34 9.94
N VAL A 151 -11.09 5.23 8.76
CA VAL A 151 -11.13 4.02 7.94
C VAL A 151 -9.72 3.49 7.78
N ILE A 152 -9.53 2.20 8.05
CA ILE A 152 -8.30 1.46 7.77
C ILE A 152 -8.64 0.44 6.69
N ASP A 153 -8.18 0.67 5.45
CA ASP A 153 -8.46 -0.21 4.32
C ASP A 153 -7.25 -1.10 4.00
N GLU A 154 -7.51 -2.38 3.73
CA GLU A 154 -6.49 -3.42 3.50
C GLU A 154 -5.41 -3.46 4.60
N ALA A 155 -5.86 -3.59 5.85
CA ALA A 155 -5.00 -3.62 7.04
C ALA A 155 -3.98 -4.77 7.04
N ASP A 156 -4.37 -5.93 6.48
CA ASP A 156 -3.47 -7.05 6.19
C ASP A 156 -2.27 -6.62 5.33
N ARG A 157 -2.50 -5.82 4.31
CA ARG A 157 -1.40 -5.29 3.50
C ARG A 157 -0.55 -4.26 4.22
N MET A 158 -1.14 -3.45 5.10
CA MET A 158 -0.35 -2.55 5.95
C MET A 158 0.57 -3.35 6.88
N LEU A 159 0.13 -4.51 7.36
CA LEU A 159 0.96 -5.45 8.11
C LEU A 159 2.11 -6.00 7.26
N ASP A 160 1.81 -6.55 6.09
CA ASP A 160 2.82 -7.14 5.19
C ASP A 160 3.90 -6.13 4.78
N MET A 161 3.52 -4.85 4.66
CA MET A 161 4.43 -3.76 4.30
C MET A 161 5.17 -3.15 5.49
N GLY A 162 4.91 -3.62 6.72
CA GLY A 162 5.56 -3.13 7.93
C GLY A 162 5.08 -1.75 8.40
N PHE A 163 3.89 -1.31 7.96
CA PHE A 163 3.34 0.00 8.34
C PHE A 163 2.59 0.01 9.68
N ILE A 164 2.48 -1.12 10.38
CA ILE A 164 1.75 -1.18 11.66
C ILE A 164 2.25 -0.16 12.69
N PRO A 165 3.57 0.02 12.92
CA PRO A 165 4.03 1.04 13.86
C PRO A 165 3.59 2.45 13.49
N ASP A 166 3.56 2.78 12.19
CA ASP A 166 3.09 4.07 11.69
C ASP A 166 1.58 4.23 11.90
N VAL A 167 0.81 3.17 11.63
CA VAL A 167 -0.65 3.16 11.83
C VAL A 167 -1.01 3.30 13.31
N GLU A 168 -0.34 2.56 14.21
CA GLU A 168 -0.51 2.69 15.66
C GLU A 168 -0.21 4.11 16.13
N ARG A 169 0.87 4.71 15.62
CA ARG A 169 1.21 6.10 15.91
C ARG A 169 0.13 7.06 15.44
N ILE A 170 -0.36 6.92 14.21
CA ILE A 170 -1.45 7.75 13.68
C ILE A 170 -2.70 7.61 14.55
N VAL A 171 -3.12 6.39 14.86
CA VAL A 171 -4.29 6.11 15.70
C VAL A 171 -4.15 6.75 17.09
N GLY A 172 -2.94 6.74 17.66
CA GLY A 172 -2.64 7.41 18.93
C GLY A 172 -2.74 8.94 18.89
N LEU A 173 -2.65 9.55 17.70
CA LEU A 173 -2.83 11.00 17.50
C LEU A 173 -4.31 11.41 17.31
N LEU A 174 -5.21 10.44 17.07
CA LEU A 174 -6.63 10.70 16.83
C LEU A 174 -7.42 10.82 18.15
N PRO A 175 -8.58 11.50 18.13
CA PRO A 175 -9.52 11.51 19.25
C PRO A 175 -9.95 10.08 19.63
N LYS A 176 -10.10 9.82 20.93
CA LYS A 176 -10.59 8.52 21.43
C LYS A 176 -12.05 8.26 21.03
N ILE A 177 -12.87 9.31 21.02
CA ILE A 177 -14.27 9.24 20.61
C ILE A 177 -14.34 9.50 19.10
N ARG A 178 -14.38 8.41 18.34
CA ARG A 178 -14.52 8.40 16.89
C ARG A 178 -15.13 7.06 16.46
N GLN A 179 -15.75 7.02 15.30
CA GLN A 179 -16.11 5.76 14.65
C GLN A 179 -14.90 5.22 13.89
N THR A 180 -14.59 3.93 14.05
CA THR A 180 -13.50 3.25 13.34
C THR A 180 -14.04 2.11 12.47
N LEU A 181 -13.70 2.15 11.19
CA LEU A 181 -14.06 1.14 10.19
C LEU A 181 -12.78 0.42 9.74
N PHE A 182 -12.65 -0.85 10.10
CA PHE A 182 -11.47 -1.66 9.83
C PHE A 182 -11.79 -2.71 8.77
N PHE A 183 -11.13 -2.64 7.62
CA PHE A 183 -11.35 -3.55 6.51
C PHE A 183 -10.08 -4.34 6.17
N SER A 184 -10.22 -5.65 6.05
CA SER A 184 -9.14 -6.57 5.72
C SER A 184 -9.64 -7.69 4.80
N ALA A 185 -8.77 -8.31 4.01
CA ALA A 185 -9.11 -9.55 3.30
C ALA A 185 -8.95 -10.79 4.20
N THR A 186 -8.13 -10.69 5.26
CA THR A 186 -7.85 -11.79 6.19
C THR A 186 -8.06 -11.36 7.65
N LEU A 187 -8.34 -12.34 8.53
CA LEU A 187 -8.46 -12.16 9.98
C LEU A 187 -7.45 -13.03 10.74
N GLY A 188 -6.20 -13.04 10.28
CA GLY A 188 -5.11 -13.71 11.01
C GLY A 188 -4.92 -13.13 12.42
N PRO A 189 -4.22 -13.83 13.34
CA PRO A 189 -4.06 -13.42 14.73
C PRO A 189 -3.52 -11.99 14.91
N GLU A 190 -2.56 -11.58 14.09
CA GLU A 190 -1.98 -10.23 14.12
C GLU A 190 -3.00 -9.15 13.73
N ILE A 191 -3.81 -9.41 12.70
CA ILE A 191 -4.88 -8.51 12.28
C ILE A 191 -5.99 -8.44 13.30
N ARG A 192 -6.33 -9.56 13.94
CA ARG A 192 -7.30 -9.58 15.03
C ARG A 192 -6.82 -8.73 16.21
N LYS A 193 -5.56 -8.90 16.61
CA LYS A 193 -4.94 -8.10 17.68
C LYS A 193 -4.96 -6.61 17.36
N LEU A 194 -4.69 -6.24 16.11
CA LEU A 194 -4.75 -4.85 15.65
C LEU A 194 -6.19 -4.30 15.70
N ALA A 195 -7.15 -5.07 15.21
CA ALA A 195 -8.56 -4.72 15.24
C ALA A 195 -9.07 -4.52 16.68
N ASP A 196 -8.73 -5.43 17.59
CA ASP A 196 -9.08 -5.36 19.01
C ASP A 196 -8.46 -4.12 19.71
N ALA A 197 -7.30 -3.66 19.25
CA ALA A 197 -6.65 -2.45 19.78
C ALA A 197 -7.29 -1.14 19.27
N PHE A 198 -7.87 -1.15 18.07
CA PHE A 198 -8.34 0.08 17.41
C PHE A 198 -9.85 0.28 17.46
N LEU A 199 -10.62 -0.79 17.61
CA LEU A 199 -12.08 -0.78 17.55
C LEU A 199 -12.72 -0.83 18.94
N MET A 200 -13.92 -0.27 19.06
CA MET A 200 -14.74 -0.31 20.28
C MET A 200 -16.07 -1.02 20.00
N ASN A 201 -16.26 -2.23 20.55
CA ASN A 201 -17.45 -3.07 20.36
C ASN A 201 -17.90 -3.17 18.88
N PRO A 202 -17.00 -3.54 17.96
CA PRO A 202 -17.30 -3.52 16.53
C PRO A 202 -18.36 -4.55 16.16
N LYS A 203 -19.11 -4.27 15.09
CA LYS A 203 -19.84 -5.31 14.39
C LYS A 203 -18.88 -6.02 13.45
N GLU A 204 -18.67 -7.32 13.70
CA GLU A 204 -17.91 -8.18 12.78
C GLU A 204 -18.81 -8.57 11.59
N ILE A 205 -18.30 -8.39 10.37
CA ILE A 205 -18.97 -8.70 9.11
C ILE A 205 -18.00 -9.48 8.24
N THR A 206 -18.34 -10.73 7.93
CA THR A 206 -17.49 -11.61 7.11
C THR A 206 -18.26 -12.05 5.87
N VAL A 207 -17.70 -11.73 4.69
CA VAL A 207 -18.29 -12.03 3.40
C VAL A 207 -17.28 -12.85 2.60
N ALA A 208 -17.55 -14.15 2.49
CA ALA A 208 -16.74 -15.24 1.93
C ALA A 208 -15.84 -15.99 2.94
N ALA A 209 -15.72 -17.31 2.74
CA ALA A 209 -14.87 -18.18 3.53
C ALA A 209 -13.39 -17.84 3.29
N PRO A 210 -12.56 -17.75 4.34
CA PRO A 210 -11.12 -17.67 4.16
C PRO A 210 -10.65 -18.95 3.46
N SER A 211 -9.85 -18.82 2.40
CA SER A 211 -9.00 -19.86 1.79
C SER A 211 -9.50 -20.77 0.65
N SER A 212 -10.71 -20.63 0.07
CA SER A 212 -10.87 -21.26 -1.26
C SER A 212 -10.17 -20.38 -2.30
N ALA A 213 -9.00 -20.81 -2.76
CA ALA A 213 -8.52 -20.39 -4.08
C ALA A 213 -9.71 -20.53 -5.02
N ALA A 214 -10.14 -19.41 -5.63
CA ALA A 214 -11.40 -19.35 -6.36
C ALA A 214 -11.46 -20.56 -7.30
N THR A 215 -12.49 -21.40 -7.13
CA THR A 215 -12.69 -22.64 -7.90
C THR A 215 -12.74 -22.42 -9.42
N THR A 216 -12.75 -21.16 -9.84
CA THR A 216 -12.73 -20.67 -11.22
C THR A 216 -11.32 -20.45 -11.79
N ILE A 217 -10.25 -20.64 -11.02
CA ILE A 217 -8.87 -20.42 -11.46
C ILE A 217 -8.16 -21.74 -11.73
N GLU A 218 -7.80 -22.01 -12.98
CA GLU A 218 -6.90 -23.09 -13.35
C GLU A 218 -5.46 -22.72 -13.02
N GLN A 219 -4.73 -23.63 -12.38
CA GLN A 219 -3.39 -23.38 -11.88
C GLN A 219 -2.41 -24.35 -12.52
N PHE A 220 -1.24 -23.86 -12.92
CA PHE A 220 -0.19 -24.65 -13.57
C PHE A 220 1.18 -24.31 -12.99
N LEU A 221 2.06 -25.31 -12.90
CA LEU A 221 3.42 -25.18 -12.41
C LEU A 221 4.41 -25.70 -13.46
N ALA A 222 5.32 -24.85 -13.94
CA ALA A 222 6.45 -25.23 -14.76
C ALA A 222 7.73 -25.15 -13.91
N VAL A 223 8.49 -26.25 -13.82
CA VAL A 223 9.76 -26.30 -13.08
C VAL A 223 10.90 -26.35 -14.08
N VAL A 224 11.74 -25.31 -14.11
CA VAL A 224 12.77 -25.08 -15.13
C VAL A 224 14.04 -24.48 -14.49
N GLU A 225 15.16 -24.47 -15.21
CA GLU A 225 16.35 -23.74 -14.75
C GLU A 225 16.11 -22.22 -14.76
N GLU A 226 16.82 -21.48 -13.90
CA GLU A 226 16.70 -20.02 -13.78
C GLU A 226 16.95 -19.29 -15.12
N ILE A 227 17.86 -19.82 -15.95
CA ILE A 227 18.17 -19.26 -17.26
C ILE A 227 17.01 -19.38 -18.24
N ASP A 228 16.20 -20.44 -18.10
CA ASP A 228 15.13 -20.81 -19.03
C ASP A 228 13.79 -20.14 -18.70
N LYS A 229 13.60 -19.64 -17.47
CA LYS A 229 12.34 -18.99 -17.03
C LYS A 229 11.81 -17.96 -18.02
N ARG A 230 12.69 -17.16 -18.62
CA ARG A 230 12.32 -16.12 -19.59
C ARG A 230 11.80 -16.68 -20.90
N GLU A 231 12.41 -17.78 -21.39
CA GLU A 231 11.91 -18.44 -22.59
C GLU A 231 10.61 -19.18 -22.30
N THR A 232 10.54 -19.88 -21.17
CA THR A 232 9.31 -20.51 -20.67
C THR A 232 8.14 -19.54 -20.63
N LEU A 233 8.31 -18.37 -20.03
CA LEU A 233 7.27 -17.35 -19.97
C LEU A 233 6.81 -16.92 -21.39
N ARG A 234 7.75 -16.62 -22.29
CA ARG A 234 7.42 -16.20 -23.66
C ARG A 234 6.71 -17.28 -24.44
N HIS A 235 7.12 -18.54 -24.28
CA HIS A 235 6.49 -19.68 -24.93
C HIS A 235 5.05 -19.81 -24.46
N ILE A 236 4.81 -19.82 -23.14
CA ILE A 236 3.45 -19.92 -22.60
C ILE A 236 2.59 -18.75 -23.09
N ILE A 237 3.10 -17.51 -23.09
CA ILE A 237 2.34 -16.34 -23.59
C ILE A 237 1.96 -16.48 -25.07
N ARG A 238 2.78 -17.15 -25.89
CA ARG A 238 2.51 -17.32 -27.33
C ARG A 238 1.54 -18.45 -27.63
N VAL A 239 1.60 -19.52 -26.85
CA VAL A 239 0.73 -20.70 -27.02
C VAL A 239 -0.66 -20.41 -26.47
N GLU A 240 -0.74 -19.64 -25.38
CA GLU A 240 -2.00 -19.31 -24.73
C GLU A 240 -2.68 -18.07 -25.36
N ASP A 241 -4.01 -18.03 -25.39
CA ASP A 241 -4.79 -16.85 -25.82
C ASP A 241 -4.82 -15.77 -24.73
N VAL A 242 -3.64 -15.17 -24.48
CA VAL A 242 -3.45 -14.20 -23.39
C VAL A 242 -4.03 -12.83 -23.74
N LYS A 243 -5.31 -12.58 -23.47
CA LYS A 243 -5.94 -11.26 -23.70
C LYS A 243 -5.21 -10.14 -22.96
N ASN A 244 -5.06 -10.31 -21.65
CA ASN A 244 -4.29 -9.44 -20.78
C ASN A 244 -3.75 -10.24 -19.58
N ALA A 245 -2.58 -9.85 -19.06
CA ALA A 245 -1.95 -10.57 -17.96
C ALA A 245 -1.12 -9.72 -17.01
N PHE A 246 -1.09 -10.16 -15.76
CA PHE A 246 -0.09 -9.73 -14.79
C PHE A 246 1.07 -10.72 -14.75
N ILE A 247 2.29 -10.20 -14.70
CA ILE A 247 3.52 -10.98 -14.57
C ILE A 247 4.24 -10.53 -13.30
N PHE A 248 4.28 -11.38 -12.29
CA PHE A 248 4.83 -11.07 -10.98
C PHE A 248 6.28 -11.49 -10.82
N CYS A 249 7.12 -10.55 -10.38
CA CYS A 249 8.50 -10.81 -9.96
C CYS A 249 8.67 -10.42 -8.48
N ASN A 250 9.55 -11.13 -7.76
CA ASN A 250 9.78 -10.86 -6.33
C ASN A 250 10.56 -9.55 -6.10
N ARG A 251 11.45 -9.18 -7.03
CA ARG A 251 12.31 -7.99 -6.88
C ARG A 251 12.10 -7.00 -8.01
N LYS A 252 12.12 -5.70 -7.66
CA LYS A 252 12.03 -4.58 -8.61
C LYS A 252 13.05 -4.64 -9.76
N ARG A 253 14.28 -5.07 -9.48
CA ARG A 253 15.32 -5.21 -10.51
C ARG A 253 14.98 -6.29 -11.54
N ASP A 254 14.28 -7.34 -11.12
CA ASP A 254 13.90 -8.45 -11.97
C ASP A 254 12.71 -8.03 -12.86
N VAL A 255 11.82 -7.15 -12.37
CA VAL A 255 10.80 -6.46 -13.17
C VAL A 255 11.43 -5.69 -14.33
N ASP A 256 12.45 -4.86 -14.07
CA ASP A 256 13.14 -4.07 -15.10
C ASP A 256 13.81 -4.97 -16.16
N VAL A 257 14.48 -6.04 -15.71
CA VAL A 257 15.16 -7.00 -16.59
C VAL A 257 14.15 -7.72 -17.47
N LEU A 258 13.05 -8.18 -16.89
CA LEU A 258 12.01 -8.92 -17.60
C LEU A 258 11.27 -8.02 -18.59
N PHE A 259 10.91 -6.80 -18.19
CA PHE A 259 10.31 -5.79 -19.07
C PHE A 259 11.18 -5.52 -20.31
N LYS A 260 12.48 -5.27 -20.13
CA LYS A 260 13.43 -5.09 -21.24
C LYS A 260 13.56 -6.33 -22.12
N SER A 261 13.44 -7.52 -21.53
CA SER A 261 13.42 -8.77 -22.31
C SER A 261 12.16 -8.84 -23.17
N LEU A 262 10.98 -8.66 -22.59
CA LEU A 262 9.70 -8.75 -23.28
C LEU A 262 9.57 -7.67 -24.39
N LYS A 263 10.01 -6.43 -24.13
CA LYS A 263 10.05 -5.39 -25.17
C LYS A 263 10.93 -5.75 -26.36
N ARG A 264 12.12 -6.32 -26.13
CA ARG A 264 13.02 -6.78 -27.21
C ARG A 264 12.42 -7.91 -28.05
N HIS A 265 11.51 -8.69 -27.48
CA HIS A 265 10.78 -9.73 -28.20
C HIS A 265 9.40 -9.26 -28.70
N HIS A 266 9.19 -7.94 -28.82
CA HIS A 266 8.01 -7.32 -29.40
C HIS A 266 6.69 -7.60 -28.69
N PHE A 267 6.72 -7.76 -27.36
CA PHE A 267 5.50 -7.83 -26.56
C PHE A 267 5.00 -6.44 -26.15
N ASP A 268 3.68 -6.26 -26.17
CA ASP A 268 2.98 -5.08 -25.66
C ASP A 268 2.94 -5.10 -24.14
N VAL A 269 4.04 -4.66 -23.54
CA VAL A 269 4.28 -4.73 -22.10
C VAL A 269 4.49 -3.36 -21.49
N VAL A 270 4.07 -3.21 -20.24
CA VAL A 270 4.41 -2.11 -19.32
C VAL A 270 4.98 -2.70 -18.02
N GLN A 271 5.66 -1.87 -17.23
CA GLN A 271 6.21 -2.27 -15.94
C GLN A 271 5.66 -1.43 -14.79
N LEU A 272 5.64 -1.99 -13.58
CA LEU A 272 5.22 -1.30 -12.38
C LEU A 272 5.96 -1.81 -11.13
N HIS A 273 6.81 -0.96 -10.55
CA HIS A 273 7.54 -1.25 -9.31
C HIS A 273 7.79 0.02 -8.49
N GLY A 274 8.16 -0.14 -7.22
CA GLY A 274 8.25 0.94 -6.21
C GLY A 274 9.16 2.13 -6.56
N ASP A 275 10.18 1.93 -7.39
CA ASP A 275 11.16 2.97 -7.74
C ASP A 275 10.71 3.87 -8.90
N MET A 276 9.62 3.53 -9.57
CA MET A 276 9.09 4.34 -10.67
C MET A 276 8.51 5.66 -10.15
N ALA A 277 8.75 6.74 -10.89
CA ALA A 277 8.07 8.01 -10.65
C ALA A 277 6.55 7.85 -10.80
N GLN A 278 5.78 8.57 -9.98
CA GLN A 278 4.31 8.43 -9.99
C GLN A 278 3.65 8.72 -11.34
N PRO A 279 4.04 9.76 -12.09
CA PRO A 279 3.44 10.01 -13.40
C PRO A 279 3.64 8.81 -14.34
N ALA A 280 4.83 8.21 -14.33
CA ALA A 280 5.12 7.02 -15.13
C ALA A 280 4.34 5.78 -14.67
N ARG A 281 4.10 5.61 -13.35
CA ARG A 281 3.23 4.56 -12.82
C ARG A 281 1.80 4.73 -13.30
N MET A 282 1.25 5.94 -13.22
CA MET A 282 -0.10 6.26 -13.68
C MET A 282 -0.26 6.07 -15.19
N GLU A 283 0.76 6.47 -15.97
CA GLU A 283 0.78 6.25 -17.42
C GLU A 283 0.80 4.76 -17.76
N ALA A 284 1.68 3.97 -17.13
CA ALA A 284 1.76 2.52 -17.32
C ALA A 284 0.43 1.83 -16.98
N LEU A 285 -0.20 2.23 -15.87
CA LEU A 285 -1.53 1.75 -15.47
C LEU A 285 -2.61 2.16 -16.48
N GLY A 286 -2.56 3.40 -16.98
CA GLY A 286 -3.48 3.90 -18.00
C GLY A 286 -3.41 3.07 -19.28
N LYS A 287 -2.19 2.82 -19.78
CA LYS A 287 -1.93 1.98 -20.96
C LYS A 287 -2.42 0.55 -20.79
N PHE A 288 -2.26 -0.03 -19.60
CA PHE A 288 -2.80 -1.37 -19.33
C PHE A 288 -4.33 -1.37 -19.23
N LYS A 289 -4.92 -0.37 -18.58
CA LYS A 289 -6.39 -0.23 -18.44
C LYS A 289 -7.08 0.01 -19.78
N SER A 290 -6.47 0.77 -20.69
CA SER A 290 -7.00 1.02 -22.03
C SER A 290 -6.85 -0.16 -22.99
N GLY A 291 -5.99 -1.13 -22.65
CA GLY A 291 -5.65 -2.26 -23.52
C GLY A 291 -4.53 -1.97 -24.52
N GLU A 292 -3.90 -0.78 -24.46
CA GLU A 292 -2.72 -0.44 -25.28
C GLU A 292 -1.53 -1.36 -24.94
N ALA A 293 -1.41 -1.77 -23.67
CA ALA A 293 -0.48 -2.80 -23.24
C ALA A 293 -1.24 -4.02 -22.72
N ARG A 294 -0.95 -5.20 -23.26
CA ARG A 294 -1.57 -6.48 -22.85
C ARG A 294 -0.92 -7.07 -21.60
N LEU A 295 0.35 -6.77 -21.36
CA LEU A 295 1.12 -7.37 -20.26
C LEU A 295 1.58 -6.31 -19.26
N LEU A 296 1.42 -6.58 -17.96
CA LEU A 296 1.95 -5.76 -16.88
C LEU A 296 2.94 -6.57 -16.05
N VAL A 297 4.23 -6.25 -16.15
CA VAL A 297 5.26 -6.83 -15.27
C VAL A 297 5.34 -6.01 -13.99
N CYS A 298 5.20 -6.65 -12.83
CA CYS A 298 5.09 -5.94 -11.57
C CYS A 298 5.70 -6.70 -10.39
N SER A 299 6.03 -5.96 -9.34
CA SER A 299 6.34 -6.54 -8.03
C SER A 299 5.09 -6.57 -7.15
N ASP A 300 5.03 -7.47 -6.16
CA ASP A 300 3.87 -7.59 -5.26
C ASP A 300 3.44 -6.26 -4.65
N VAL A 301 4.40 -5.50 -4.15
CA VAL A 301 4.15 -4.19 -3.52
C VAL A 301 3.46 -3.21 -4.47
N ALA A 302 3.85 -3.22 -5.74
CA ALA A 302 3.34 -2.26 -6.71
C ALA A 302 2.04 -2.72 -7.36
N ALA A 303 1.84 -4.04 -7.44
CA ALA A 303 0.61 -4.65 -7.96
C ALA A 303 -0.56 -4.61 -6.96
N ARG A 304 -0.26 -4.48 -5.66
CA ARG A 304 -1.25 -4.34 -4.60
C ARG A 304 -1.96 -2.98 -4.71
N GLY A 305 -3.29 -3.01 -4.66
CA GLY A 305 -4.13 -1.82 -4.65
C GLY A 305 -4.49 -1.32 -6.04
N ILE A 306 -4.07 -2.01 -7.11
CA ILE A 306 -4.51 -1.69 -8.45
C ILE A 306 -5.90 -2.28 -8.69
N ASP A 307 -6.85 -1.42 -8.99
CA ASP A 307 -8.18 -1.78 -9.47
C ASP A 307 -8.21 -1.81 -10.99
N ILE A 308 -8.01 -3.02 -11.49
CA ILE A 308 -8.24 -3.39 -12.88
C ILE A 308 -9.25 -4.53 -12.86
N LYS A 309 -10.11 -4.57 -13.89
CA LYS A 309 -10.98 -5.71 -14.17
C LYS A 309 -10.15 -7.01 -14.17
N ALA A 310 -10.76 -8.14 -13.84
CA ALA A 310 -10.05 -9.42 -13.87
C ALA A 310 -9.26 -9.59 -15.16
N VAL A 311 -7.97 -9.91 -15.00
CA VAL A 311 -7.12 -10.24 -16.15
C VAL A 311 -7.38 -11.69 -16.56
N SER A 312 -7.19 -12.01 -17.83
CA SER A 312 -7.36 -13.38 -18.34
C SER A 312 -6.34 -14.35 -17.75
N HIS A 313 -5.10 -13.87 -17.53
CA HIS A 313 -3.99 -14.71 -17.09
C HIS A 313 -3.16 -14.03 -15.98
N VAL A 314 -2.60 -14.84 -15.11
CA VAL A 314 -1.58 -14.44 -14.14
C VAL A 314 -0.35 -15.31 -14.31
N PHE A 315 0.82 -14.69 -14.41
CA PHE A 315 2.10 -15.37 -14.47
C PHE A 315 2.91 -15.02 -13.22
N ASN A 316 3.16 -16.00 -12.35
CA ASN A 316 4.16 -15.90 -11.31
C ASN A 316 5.51 -16.24 -11.94
N PHE A 317 6.22 -15.22 -12.44
CA PHE A 317 7.56 -15.41 -12.99
C PHE A 317 8.53 -15.87 -11.91
N ASP A 318 8.36 -15.37 -10.69
CA ASP A 318 9.01 -15.90 -9.49
C ASP A 318 7.98 -16.50 -8.54
N VAL A 319 8.29 -17.63 -7.90
CA VAL A 319 7.45 -18.19 -6.84
C VAL A 319 7.43 -17.20 -5.66
N PRO A 320 6.25 -16.84 -5.10
CA PRO A 320 6.19 -15.94 -3.96
C PRO A 320 6.81 -16.59 -2.72
N ILE A 321 7.50 -15.77 -1.92
CA ILE A 321 8.19 -16.21 -0.70
C ILE A 321 7.18 -16.56 0.40
N HIS A 322 6.07 -15.82 0.46
CA HIS A 322 4.96 -16.04 1.39
C HIS A 322 3.79 -16.69 0.65
N SER A 323 3.20 -17.73 1.25
CA SER A 323 2.11 -18.49 0.61
C SER A 323 0.86 -17.65 0.37
N GLU A 324 0.60 -16.67 1.23
CA GLU A 324 -0.55 -15.78 1.16
C GLU A 324 -0.48 -14.89 -0.10
N ASP A 325 0.74 -14.52 -0.51
CA ASP A 325 0.96 -13.72 -1.70
C ASP A 325 0.57 -14.45 -2.98
N TYR A 326 0.72 -15.78 -3.00
CA TYR A 326 0.24 -16.58 -4.11
C TYR A 326 -1.26 -16.38 -4.35
N VAL A 327 -2.07 -16.47 -3.28
CA VAL A 327 -3.52 -16.27 -3.35
C VAL A 327 -3.84 -14.85 -3.83
N HIS A 328 -3.09 -13.85 -3.36
CA HIS A 328 -3.25 -12.45 -3.79
C HIS A 328 -2.88 -12.20 -5.26
N ARG A 329 -1.87 -12.91 -5.77
CA ARG A 329 -1.44 -12.83 -7.18
C ARG A 329 -2.47 -13.48 -8.09
N ILE A 330 -2.84 -14.73 -7.83
CA ILE A 330 -3.79 -15.45 -8.69
C ILE A 330 -5.20 -14.85 -8.61
N GLY A 331 -5.57 -14.25 -7.46
CA GLY A 331 -6.82 -13.50 -7.30
C GLY A 331 -6.93 -12.22 -8.15
N ARG A 332 -5.97 -11.95 -9.04
CA ARG A 332 -6.08 -10.93 -10.11
C ARG A 332 -6.83 -11.45 -11.34
N THR A 333 -6.94 -12.77 -11.49
CA THR A 333 -7.80 -13.42 -12.48
C THR A 333 -9.02 -14.06 -11.81
N GLY A 334 -9.95 -14.61 -12.59
CA GLY A 334 -11.08 -15.40 -12.08
C GLY A 334 -12.13 -14.64 -11.26
N ARG A 335 -12.23 -13.30 -11.39
CA ARG A 335 -13.22 -12.49 -10.64
C ARG A 335 -14.59 -12.45 -11.33
N ALA A 336 -15.63 -12.18 -10.55
CA ALA A 336 -17.00 -11.95 -11.03
C ALA A 336 -17.56 -13.10 -11.89
N GLY A 337 -17.26 -14.34 -11.53
CA GLY A 337 -17.75 -15.54 -12.21
C GLY A 337 -17.03 -15.90 -13.50
N GLN A 338 -16.00 -15.15 -13.91
CA GLN A 338 -15.15 -15.52 -15.05
C GLN A 338 -14.13 -16.58 -14.63
N THR A 339 -13.72 -17.42 -15.58
CA THR A 339 -12.58 -18.33 -15.41
C THR A 339 -11.27 -17.59 -15.65
N GLY A 340 -10.20 -18.08 -15.01
CA GLY A 340 -8.87 -17.50 -15.07
C GLY A 340 -7.79 -18.57 -15.11
N ARG A 341 -6.62 -18.25 -15.65
CA ARG A 341 -5.48 -19.18 -15.67
C ARG A 341 -4.27 -18.56 -14.99
N ALA A 342 -3.63 -19.32 -14.11
CA ALA A 342 -2.47 -18.91 -13.34
C ALA A 342 -1.31 -19.87 -13.60
N TYR A 343 -0.18 -19.35 -14.07
CA TYR A 343 1.04 -20.12 -14.33
C TYR A 343 2.12 -19.69 -13.36
N THR A 344 2.77 -20.65 -12.74
CA THR A 344 3.92 -20.42 -11.86
C THR A 344 5.15 -21.05 -12.46
N ILE A 345 6.21 -20.26 -12.59
CA ILE A 345 7.51 -20.72 -13.09
C ILE A 345 8.44 -20.84 -11.89
N ALA A 346 8.72 -22.07 -11.50
CA ALA A 346 9.58 -22.41 -10.39
C ALA A 346 10.95 -22.90 -10.88
N THR A 347 11.95 -22.71 -10.03
CA THR A 347 13.23 -23.42 -10.11
C THR A 347 13.23 -24.60 -9.13
N PRO A 348 14.15 -25.56 -9.27
CA PRO A 348 14.30 -26.63 -8.28
C PRO A 348 14.42 -26.10 -6.83
N ASP A 349 15.12 -24.99 -6.63
CA ASP A 349 15.35 -24.38 -5.31
C ASP A 349 14.07 -23.80 -4.65
N ASP A 350 12.98 -23.62 -5.42
CA ASP A 350 11.72 -23.05 -4.91
C ASP A 350 10.81 -24.06 -4.20
N GLY A 351 11.24 -25.33 -4.08
CA GLY A 351 10.40 -26.44 -3.59
C GLY A 351 9.69 -26.17 -2.25
N ARG A 352 10.36 -25.49 -1.31
CA ARG A 352 9.78 -25.12 -0.01
C ARG A 352 8.65 -24.10 -0.13
N PHE A 353 8.79 -23.12 -1.02
CA PHE A 353 7.77 -22.10 -1.23
C PHE A 353 6.55 -22.72 -1.91
N VAL A 354 6.77 -23.55 -2.94
CA VAL A 354 5.70 -24.30 -3.61
C VAL A 354 4.95 -25.18 -2.61
N ALA A 355 5.65 -25.95 -1.78
CA ALA A 355 5.01 -26.81 -0.78
C ALA A 355 4.19 -26.03 0.25
N SER A 356 4.66 -24.83 0.65
CA SER A 356 3.92 -23.95 1.57
C SER A 356 2.65 -23.40 0.90
N ILE A 357 2.72 -23.08 -0.39
CA ILE A 357 1.57 -22.65 -1.20
C ILE A 357 0.56 -23.78 -1.33
N GLU A 358 0.98 -24.97 -1.77
CA GLU A 358 0.12 -26.16 -1.92
C GLU A 358 -0.58 -26.53 -0.61
N LYS A 359 0.14 -26.42 0.51
CA LYS A 359 -0.44 -26.60 1.86
C LYS A 359 -1.50 -25.56 2.18
N LEU A 360 -1.28 -24.28 1.82
CA LEU A 360 -2.24 -23.21 2.08
C LEU A 360 -3.52 -23.38 1.23
N ILE A 361 -3.39 -23.74 -0.05
CA ILE A 361 -4.53 -23.93 -0.96
C ILE A 361 -5.18 -25.32 -0.81
N GLY A 362 -4.54 -26.24 -0.08
CA GLY A 362 -5.04 -27.58 0.21
C GLY A 362 -5.04 -28.55 -1.00
N THR A 363 -4.36 -28.19 -2.09
CA THR A 363 -4.29 -28.99 -3.33
C THR A 363 -2.91 -28.84 -3.97
N GLU A 364 -2.45 -29.89 -4.67
CA GLU A 364 -1.24 -29.82 -5.49
C GLU A 364 -1.49 -29.06 -6.79
N ILE A 365 -0.51 -28.28 -7.23
CA ILE A 365 -0.61 -27.53 -8.49
C ILE A 365 -0.21 -28.45 -9.65
N PRO A 366 -1.08 -28.65 -10.67
CA PRO A 366 -0.76 -29.44 -11.85
C PRO A 366 0.55 -28.99 -12.52
N ARG A 367 1.47 -29.94 -12.71
CA ARG A 367 2.77 -29.68 -13.34
C ARG A 367 2.65 -29.76 -14.86
N ILE A 368 3.25 -28.82 -15.57
CA ILE A 368 3.27 -28.77 -17.03
C ILE A 368 4.70 -28.82 -17.56
N ALA A 369 4.88 -29.48 -18.70
CA ALA A 369 6.10 -29.40 -19.48
C ALA A 369 5.96 -28.33 -20.56
N VAL A 370 7.05 -27.66 -20.90
CA VAL A 370 7.09 -26.62 -21.92
C VAL A 370 7.99 -27.10 -23.05
N GLU A 371 7.48 -27.03 -24.28
CA GLU A 371 8.20 -27.55 -25.44
C GLU A 371 9.53 -26.82 -25.61
N GLY A 372 10.61 -27.60 -25.79
CA GLY A 372 11.97 -27.06 -25.96
C GLY A 372 12.64 -26.60 -24.65
N VAL A 373 11.99 -26.75 -23.49
CA VAL A 373 12.59 -26.46 -22.17
C VAL A 373 12.63 -27.72 -21.32
N PRO A 374 13.79 -28.11 -20.76
CA PRO A 374 13.88 -29.26 -19.86
C PRO A 374 12.99 -29.09 -18.63
N ALA A 375 12.09 -30.04 -18.40
CA ALA A 375 11.31 -30.11 -17.16
C ALA A 375 12.17 -30.69 -16.03
N LEU A 376 12.18 -30.01 -14.89
CA LEU A 376 12.93 -30.43 -13.70
C LEU A 376 11.99 -30.86 -12.56
N ALA A 377 12.56 -31.44 -11.52
CA ALA A 377 11.88 -31.70 -10.26
C ALA A 377 12.18 -30.59 -9.24
N LEU A 378 11.30 -30.42 -8.26
CA LEU A 378 11.54 -29.52 -7.12
C LEU A 378 12.49 -30.19 -6.13
N ASP A 379 13.48 -29.42 -5.64
CA ASP A 379 14.35 -29.83 -4.55
C ASP A 379 13.65 -29.51 -3.22
N MET A 380 13.31 -30.55 -2.45
CA MET A 380 12.66 -30.40 -1.14
C MET A 380 13.67 -30.21 0.01
N GLU A 381 14.96 -30.43 -0.25
CA GLU A 381 16.04 -30.39 0.75
C GLU A 381 16.82 -29.05 0.75
N PRO A 382 17.26 -28.55 1.92
CA PRO A 382 18.00 -27.30 1.99
C PRO A 382 19.43 -27.45 1.42
N LYS A 383 19.69 -26.90 0.23
CA LYS A 383 21.05 -26.54 -0.14
C LYS A 383 21.50 -25.37 0.75
N ARG A 384 22.34 -25.67 1.75
CA ARG A 384 23.10 -24.65 2.48
C ARG A 384 23.80 -23.79 1.44
N ARG A 385 23.46 -22.50 1.35
CA ARG A 385 24.19 -21.51 0.54
C ARG A 385 25.64 -21.45 1.05
N GLY A 386 26.49 -22.28 0.47
CA GLY A 386 27.92 -22.35 0.75
C GLY A 386 28.62 -21.13 0.15
N ARG A 387 28.98 -20.18 1.02
CA ARG A 387 29.82 -19.04 0.67
C ARG A 387 31.27 -19.52 0.56
N GLY A 388 31.80 -19.54 -0.65
CA GLY A 388 33.25 -19.48 -0.94
C GLY A 388 34.02 -20.79 -0.84
N GLY A 389 34.21 -21.47 -1.98
CA GLY A 389 35.24 -22.49 -2.13
C GLY A 389 36.65 -21.88 -2.10
N LYS A 390 37.54 -22.45 -1.28
CA LYS A 390 38.98 -22.43 -1.51
C LYS A 390 39.40 -23.80 -2.07
N PRO A 391 40.24 -23.87 -3.11
CA PRO A 391 40.65 -25.15 -3.68
C PRO A 391 41.68 -25.83 -2.75
N ALA A 392 41.48 -27.12 -2.51
CA ALA A 392 42.44 -27.97 -1.83
C ALA A 392 43.62 -28.27 -2.77
N ALA A 393 44.81 -27.81 -2.40
CA ALA A 393 46.06 -28.22 -3.03
C ALA A 393 46.60 -29.49 -2.34
N LYS A 394 46.85 -30.52 -3.15
CA LYS A 394 47.61 -31.72 -2.80
C LYS A 394 49.10 -31.37 -2.67
N SER A 395 49.76 -31.87 -1.63
CA SER A 395 51.19 -32.24 -1.73
C SER A 395 51.55 -33.35 -0.74
N SER A 396 52.06 -34.42 -1.31
CA SER A 396 52.78 -35.57 -0.73
C SER A 396 54.07 -35.16 -0.01
N GLY A 397 54.50 -35.94 1.00
CA GLY A 397 55.87 -35.90 1.50
C GLY A 397 56.08 -36.60 2.85
N GLU A 398 57.08 -37.46 2.92
CA GLU A 398 57.43 -38.45 3.95
C GLU A 398 57.86 -37.92 5.35
N ARG A 399 57.51 -38.69 6.40
CA ARG A 399 58.21 -39.14 7.66
C ARG A 399 59.55 -38.49 8.12
N PRO A 400 60.05 -38.74 9.38
CA PRO A 400 59.40 -39.09 10.67
C PRO A 400 60.03 -38.43 11.95
N ALA A 401 59.44 -38.75 13.13
CA ALA A 401 60.09 -39.09 14.43
C ALA A 401 59.97 -38.16 15.66
N ARG A 402 59.84 -38.87 16.82
CA ARG A 402 59.86 -38.48 18.26
C ARG A 402 58.54 -37.93 18.82
N GLY A 403 57.94 -38.45 19.90
CA GLY A 403 58.33 -39.47 20.88
C GLY A 403 57.78 -39.07 22.27
N ARG A 404 57.22 -40.06 23.00
CA ARG A 404 56.74 -40.02 24.41
C ARG A 404 55.44 -39.23 24.67
N GLY A 405 54.48 -39.70 25.46
CA GLY A 405 54.43 -40.81 26.40
C GLY A 405 53.02 -41.35 26.57
N ARG A 406 52.95 -42.57 27.10
CA ARG A 406 51.79 -43.45 27.24
C ARG A 406 51.61 -43.67 28.75
N ASP A 407 50.38 -43.56 29.24
CA ASP A 407 49.75 -44.50 30.18
C ASP A 407 48.28 -44.09 30.31
N ARG A 408 47.33 -44.85 29.75
CA ARG A 408 46.75 -46.14 30.18
C ARG A 408 45.98 -46.05 31.49
N THR A 409 44.66 -46.13 31.36
CA THR A 409 43.90 -47.19 32.05
C THR A 409 42.66 -47.54 31.21
N GLU A 410 42.63 -48.78 30.72
CA GLU A 410 41.44 -49.56 30.33
C GLU A 410 40.60 -49.80 31.61
N GLU A 411 39.29 -50.08 31.61
CA GLU A 411 38.63 -51.26 31.05
C GLU A 411 37.09 -51.15 31.29
N ALA A 412 36.30 -51.68 30.36
CA ALA A 412 34.84 -51.93 30.48
C ALA A 412 34.60 -53.34 31.13
N PRO A 413 33.41 -54.01 31.18
CA PRO A 413 32.10 -53.76 30.55
C PRO A 413 30.81 -54.14 31.39
N ALA A 414 29.63 -53.94 30.75
CA ALA A 414 28.29 -54.62 30.80
C ALA A 414 27.86 -55.43 32.07
N ASP A 415 26.59 -55.51 32.51
CA ASP A 415 25.35 -55.77 31.76
C ASP A 415 24.07 -55.60 32.62
N GLU A 416 22.93 -55.48 31.93
CA GLU A 416 21.54 -55.91 32.22
C GLU A 416 20.62 -55.40 33.38
N ALA A 417 19.38 -55.13 32.94
CA ALA A 417 18.05 -55.36 33.55
C ALA A 417 17.29 -54.22 34.29
N ALA A 418 16.11 -53.92 33.72
CA ALA A 418 15.01 -53.02 34.16
C ALA A 418 14.19 -53.62 35.35
N PRO A 419 13.20 -52.95 36.01
CA PRO A 419 12.15 -52.08 35.44
C PRO A 419 11.73 -50.85 36.29
N ALA A 420 10.71 -50.15 35.79
CA ALA A 420 10.14 -48.88 36.20
C ALA A 420 9.61 -48.77 37.64
N GLU A 421 9.71 -47.57 38.26
CA GLU A 421 8.62 -46.96 39.05
C GLU A 421 8.86 -45.48 39.45
N ALA A 422 7.75 -44.73 39.38
CA ALA A 422 7.31 -43.58 40.19
C ALA A 422 8.19 -42.33 40.46
N LYS A 423 7.66 -41.18 40.00
CA LYS A 423 8.01 -39.80 40.39
C LYS A 423 7.75 -39.55 41.90
N PRO A 424 8.59 -38.76 42.59
CA PRO A 424 8.21 -38.12 43.85
C PRO A 424 7.52 -36.76 43.65
N PRO A 425 6.68 -36.32 44.61
CA PRO A 425 5.70 -35.26 44.43
C PRO A 425 6.26 -33.86 44.69
N ARG A 426 5.58 -32.90 44.07
CA ARG A 426 5.78 -31.45 44.16
C ARG A 426 5.14 -30.94 45.45
N GLU A 427 5.94 -30.43 46.39
CA GLU A 427 5.42 -29.75 47.58
C GLU A 427 4.88 -28.35 47.24
N GLU A 428 3.67 -28.11 47.74
CA GLU A 428 2.93 -26.87 47.74
C GLU A 428 3.64 -25.80 48.58
N ARG A 429 3.85 -24.62 47.99
CA ARG A 429 4.16 -23.40 48.75
C ARG A 429 2.86 -22.67 49.04
N THR A 430 2.60 -22.49 50.32
CA THR A 430 1.53 -21.71 50.92
C THR A 430 1.67 -20.20 50.67
N PRO A 431 0.56 -19.44 50.83
CA PRO A 431 0.40 -18.10 50.26
C PRO A 431 1.09 -17.00 51.08
N ARG A 432 1.69 -16.02 50.39
CA ARG A 432 2.17 -14.77 51.01
C ARG A 432 1.01 -13.81 51.27
N GLU A 433 0.98 -13.28 52.48
CA GLU A 433 0.03 -12.27 52.98
C GLU A 433 0.11 -10.92 52.23
N PRO A 434 -0.99 -10.13 52.23
CA PRO A 434 -1.12 -8.89 51.47
C PRO A 434 -0.52 -7.68 52.18
N LYS A 435 0.11 -6.78 51.42
CA LYS A 435 0.57 -5.47 51.90
C LYS A 435 -0.63 -4.54 52.15
N PRO A 436 -0.59 -3.69 53.20
CA PRO A 436 -1.71 -2.82 53.56
C PRO A 436 -1.92 -1.68 52.55
N PRO A 437 -3.18 -1.20 52.40
CA PRO A 437 -3.55 -0.15 51.47
C PRO A 437 -3.04 1.22 51.94
N ARG A 438 -2.60 2.06 51.00
CA ARG A 438 -2.28 3.46 51.28
C ARG A 438 -3.58 4.26 51.38
N GLU A 439 -3.77 4.87 52.55
CA GLU A 439 -4.87 5.76 52.89
C GLU A 439 -4.91 7.03 52.02
N ASP A 440 -6.15 7.45 51.80
CA ASP A 440 -6.58 8.67 51.16
C ASP A 440 -5.97 9.94 51.76
N ARG A 441 -5.50 10.85 50.90
CA ARG A 441 -5.39 12.26 51.25
C ARG A 441 -6.58 13.01 50.64
N ALA A 442 -7.52 13.34 51.50
CA ALA A 442 -8.58 14.33 51.28
C ALA A 442 -8.01 15.77 51.44
N PRO A 443 -8.79 16.84 51.18
CA PRO A 443 -8.45 17.88 50.19
C PRO A 443 -7.89 19.15 50.83
N ARG A 444 -7.08 19.91 50.09
CA ARG A 444 -6.63 21.23 50.55
C ARG A 444 -7.64 22.32 50.17
N GLU A 445 -8.07 23.02 51.20
CA GLU A 445 -9.06 24.09 51.22
C GLU A 445 -8.75 25.30 50.35
N ALA A 446 -9.84 25.99 50.02
CA ALA A 446 -9.96 27.20 49.24
C ALA A 446 -9.15 28.39 49.79
N ARG A 447 -8.66 29.22 48.87
CA ARG A 447 -8.47 30.66 49.12
C ARG A 447 -9.30 31.46 48.13
N ALA A 448 -10.18 32.28 48.70
CA ALA A 448 -11.03 33.27 48.06
C ALA A 448 -10.23 34.57 47.73
N PRO A 449 -10.84 35.57 47.08
CA PRO A 449 -10.23 36.36 46.00
C PRO A 449 -9.64 37.69 46.47
N ARG A 450 -8.87 38.35 45.59
CA ARG A 450 -8.57 39.78 45.71
C ARG A 450 -8.87 40.50 44.39
N GLU A 451 -9.87 41.35 44.46
CA GLU A 451 -10.15 42.45 43.54
C GLU A 451 -9.17 43.62 43.77
N ASP A 452 -9.25 44.57 42.84
CA ASP A 452 -8.76 45.96 42.84
C ASP A 452 -7.30 46.24 42.47
N ARG A 453 -7.11 46.55 41.17
CA ARG A 453 -6.62 47.87 40.75
C ARG A 453 -6.77 48.11 39.24
N ALA A 454 -7.67 49.03 38.89
CA ALA A 454 -7.53 49.99 37.78
C ALA A 454 -7.51 51.41 38.41
N PRO A 455 -7.22 52.53 37.71
CA PRO A 455 -6.86 52.70 36.30
C PRO A 455 -5.62 53.60 36.08
N ARG A 456 -5.05 53.63 34.86
CA ARG A 456 -4.41 54.84 34.30
C ARG A 456 -4.66 54.93 32.79
N GLU A 457 -5.42 55.95 32.42
CA GLU A 457 -5.69 56.41 31.07
C GLU A 457 -4.58 57.33 30.52
N ASP A 458 -4.70 57.57 29.21
CA ASP A 458 -4.21 58.68 28.40
C ASP A 458 -2.79 58.66 27.83
N ARG A 459 -2.74 58.32 26.53
CA ARG A 459 -2.10 59.19 25.54
C ARG A 459 -2.74 59.05 24.14
N ALA A 460 -3.33 60.17 23.71
CA ALA A 460 -3.92 60.40 22.40
C ALA A 460 -2.89 60.40 21.24
N PRO A 461 -3.34 60.17 19.99
CA PRO A 461 -2.49 60.24 18.79
C PRO A 461 -2.37 61.68 18.28
N ARG A 462 -1.15 62.07 17.87
CA ARG A 462 -0.88 63.35 17.19
C ARG A 462 -0.89 63.17 15.67
N GLU A 463 -1.65 64.06 15.04
CA GLU A 463 -1.59 64.40 13.62
C GLU A 463 -0.20 64.94 13.23
N ASP A 464 0.22 64.68 11.99
CA ASP A 464 0.96 65.67 11.23
C ASP A 464 0.36 65.81 9.82
N ARG A 465 0.17 67.06 9.42
CA ARG A 465 -0.46 67.50 8.17
C ARG A 465 0.57 68.27 7.35
N GLY A 466 0.46 68.08 6.04
CA GLY A 466 0.81 69.08 5.03
C GLY A 466 1.96 68.63 4.14
N ARG A 467 1.98 68.88 2.84
CA ARG A 467 1.23 69.65 1.83
C ARG A 467 1.67 69.03 0.49
N GLY A 468 0.98 69.01 -0.63
CA GLY A 468 -0.25 69.64 -1.10
C GLY A 468 -0.15 69.73 -2.64
N LYS A 469 -1.32 69.81 -3.31
CA LYS A 469 -1.56 70.34 -4.68
C LYS A 469 -0.89 69.58 -5.85
N ASP A 470 -1.46 69.39 -7.04
CA ASP A 470 -2.55 70.07 -7.73
C ASP A 470 -3.12 69.18 -8.88
N ARG A 471 -4.45 69.24 -9.03
CA ARG A 471 -5.26 69.43 -10.27
C ARG A 471 -5.30 68.41 -11.44
N LYS A 472 -6.57 68.09 -11.74
CA LYS A 472 -7.28 67.97 -13.06
C LYS A 472 -6.95 66.71 -13.89
N GLY A 473 -7.90 65.97 -14.46
CA GLY A 473 -9.32 66.20 -14.75
C GLY A 473 -9.60 65.99 -16.25
N ARG A 474 -10.71 65.29 -16.55
CA ARG A 474 -11.37 64.99 -17.86
C ARG A 474 -11.01 63.61 -18.46
N GLU A 475 -11.95 62.68 -18.60
CA GLU A 475 -13.20 62.59 -19.40
C GLU A 475 -13.02 62.35 -20.92
N ARG A 476 -13.66 61.25 -21.35
CA ARG A 476 -14.39 60.97 -22.62
C ARG A 476 -13.68 60.43 -23.86
N GLY A 477 -14.38 59.44 -24.46
CA GLY A 477 -14.53 59.19 -25.91
C GLY A 477 -13.73 57.99 -26.42
N ASP A 478 -14.32 56.83 -26.72
CA ASP A 478 -15.22 56.43 -27.82
C ASP A 478 -14.51 56.12 -29.16
N ARG A 479 -14.94 54.99 -29.78
CA ARG A 479 -14.64 54.45 -31.14
C ARG A 479 -13.22 53.92 -31.38
N GLY A 480 -12.98 52.81 -32.09
CA GLY A 480 -13.84 51.95 -32.88
C GLY A 480 -13.06 51.42 -34.09
N GLY A 481 -13.14 50.11 -34.35
CA GLY A 481 -13.23 49.56 -35.71
C GLY A 481 -11.96 49.09 -36.46
N ARG A 482 -12.06 47.82 -36.93
CA ARG A 482 -11.58 47.27 -38.23
C ARG A 482 -10.05 47.14 -38.41
N ARG A 483 -9.49 46.16 -39.12
CA ARG A 483 -9.96 45.07 -39.98
C ARG A 483 -8.76 44.14 -40.24
N GLU A 484 -9.03 42.84 -40.28
CA GLU A 484 -8.59 41.83 -41.27
C GLU A 484 -7.56 42.23 -42.34
N ARG A 485 -6.59 41.33 -42.60
CA ARG A 485 -6.54 40.47 -43.82
C ARG A 485 -5.24 39.66 -43.93
N PHE A 486 -5.40 38.37 -44.30
CA PHE A 486 -4.70 37.58 -45.34
C PHE A 486 -3.15 37.50 -45.30
N ASP A 487 -2.48 36.40 -45.66
CA ASP A 487 -2.81 35.02 -45.97
C ASP A 487 -1.50 34.28 -46.24
N SER A 488 -1.57 32.94 -46.18
CA SER A 488 -0.86 32.00 -47.05
C SER A 488 0.64 31.69 -46.88
N MET A 489 0.86 30.37 -46.73
CA MET A 489 1.91 29.51 -47.33
C MET A 489 3.37 29.73 -46.91
N GLY A 490 4.18 28.72 -46.64
CA GLY A 490 4.06 27.29 -46.89
C GLY A 490 5.27 26.56 -46.30
N ILE A 491 5.11 25.23 -46.27
CA ILE A 491 6.03 24.23 -45.71
C ILE A 491 7.26 24.09 -46.62
N GLY A 492 8.45 23.96 -46.02
CA GLY A 492 9.70 23.62 -46.72
C GLY A 492 10.72 23.02 -45.76
N GLU A 493 11.29 21.88 -46.14
CA GLU A 493 12.04 20.90 -45.35
C GLU A 493 13.32 21.39 -44.66
N MET A 494 13.60 20.74 -43.53
CA MET A 494 14.83 20.82 -42.76
C MET A 494 15.96 20.02 -43.43
N THR A 495 17.11 20.67 -43.66
CA THR A 495 18.39 20.00 -43.85
C THR A 495 19.29 20.27 -42.64
N HIS A 496 19.78 19.20 -42.02
CA HIS A 496 20.78 19.24 -40.95
C HIS A 496 22.06 19.97 -41.36
N ARG A 497 22.60 20.81 -40.46
CA ARG A 497 24.01 20.74 -40.02
C ARG A 497 24.26 21.60 -38.78
N ASP A 498 25.19 21.09 -37.99
CA ASP A 498 25.65 21.51 -36.67
C ASP A 498 26.03 22.99 -36.58
N ASP A 499 25.68 23.62 -35.46
CA ASP A 499 26.63 24.37 -34.63
C ASP A 499 26.04 24.61 -33.24
N ALA A 500 26.76 24.13 -32.23
CA ALA A 500 26.46 24.27 -30.82
C ALA A 500 26.65 25.72 -30.36
N VAL A 501 25.69 26.28 -29.63
CA VAL A 501 25.84 27.56 -28.92
C VAL A 501 26.04 27.27 -27.44
N GLY A 502 27.28 27.45 -26.97
CA GLY A 502 27.66 27.38 -25.57
C GLY A 502 27.03 28.50 -24.74
N PHE A 503 26.85 28.24 -23.45
CA PHE A 503 26.47 29.26 -22.47
C PHE A 503 27.53 30.37 -22.48
N GLY A 504 27.11 31.60 -22.78
CA GLY A 504 27.93 32.80 -22.57
C GLY A 504 28.17 33.09 -21.08
N ASP A 505 28.42 34.36 -20.75
CA ASP A 505 28.94 34.86 -19.46
C ASP A 505 28.07 34.66 -18.19
N HIS A 506 27.13 33.72 -18.20
CA HIS A 506 26.36 33.32 -17.01
C HIS A 506 26.63 31.86 -16.64
N MET A 507 27.81 31.62 -16.08
CA MET A 507 28.10 30.41 -15.31
C MET A 507 27.59 30.57 -13.87
N PRO A 508 26.75 29.65 -13.36
CA PRO A 508 26.31 29.67 -11.96
C PRO A 508 27.45 29.40 -10.97
N ASP A 509 27.53 30.18 -9.90
CA ASP A 509 28.61 30.15 -8.88
C ASP A 509 28.92 28.78 -8.24
N PHE A 510 27.95 27.85 -8.25
CA PHE A 510 28.19 26.51 -7.68
C PHE A 510 29.10 25.64 -8.55
N MET A 511 29.27 25.95 -9.84
CA MET A 511 30.18 25.25 -10.75
C MET A 511 31.64 25.71 -10.65
N LEU A 512 31.90 26.81 -9.92
CA LEU A 512 33.26 27.31 -9.67
C LEU A 512 33.87 26.80 -8.35
N ARG A 513 33.14 25.98 -7.58
CA ARG A 513 33.63 25.45 -6.31
C ARG A 513 34.53 24.23 -6.54
N THR A 514 35.81 24.35 -6.23
CA THR A 514 36.76 23.22 -6.19
C THR A 514 36.40 22.27 -5.05
N VAL A 515 36.12 21.01 -5.38
CA VAL A 515 35.88 19.93 -4.40
C VAL A 515 37.22 19.31 -4.01
N THR A 516 37.64 19.50 -2.76
CA THR A 516 38.80 18.81 -2.20
C THR A 516 38.40 17.39 -1.79
N VAL A 517 38.90 16.39 -2.51
CA VAL A 517 38.74 14.98 -2.14
C VAL A 517 39.76 14.67 -1.03
N LYS A 518 39.29 14.30 0.16
CA LYS A 518 40.16 13.77 1.23
C LYS A 518 40.51 12.31 0.90
N SER A 519 41.81 12.05 0.86
CA SER A 519 42.44 10.73 0.75
C SER A 519 42.17 9.85 1.95
#